data_AF-A0A086P6Y1-F1
#
_entry.id   AF-A0A086P6Y1-F1
#
_cell.length_a   1.000
_cell.length_b   1.000
_cell.length_c   1.000
_cell.angle_alpha   90.00
_cell.angle_beta   90.00
_cell.angle_gamma   90.00
#
_symmetry.space_group_name_H-M   'P 1'
#
loop_
_entity.id
_entity.type
_entity.pdbx_description
1 polymer ?
#
loop_
_entity_poly.entity_id
_entity_poly.type
_entity_poly.pdbx_seq_one_letter_code
_entity_poly.pdbx_strand_id
1 'polypeptide(L)'
;MAEKKRGANEPEPRPIIVKKIIVDGHGGHHGGAWKVAYADFVTAMMAFFLLMWLLGATTEKQRKGLADYFTPTLVELKMASAGSTGLFGGDSMVSKENYPTTGGQGNLAITIPRDASGTKDQGGKATRAADRAKFEQIKKELEARMAKKAGIARLHKNIRFSMTREGLRIDLIDESDFAMFAMGTDRLLPQAQALVSEVAGVIKTMPNPLIVRGHTDGLPYSAGQTMNNWMLSSARAEATRKALASNGIGNDRFARIEGVADREPFAKGDAYDPRNRRMSVILGWTQGGNDSGNADEEGMDAETKAAIRERDNPMTVARTEAKKIDMGGTGLPTGVQLLNPSAAGTSSKPGKH
;
A
#
# COMPACT_ATOMS: atom_id res chain seq x y z
N MET A 1 54.46 21.66 -80.50
CA MET A 1 53.56 20.49 -80.52
C MET A 1 54.18 19.42 -79.64
N ALA A 2 53.55 19.11 -78.50
CA ALA A 2 54.08 18.16 -77.53
C ALA A 2 53.61 16.75 -77.91
N GLU A 3 54.56 15.89 -78.25
CA GLU A 3 54.30 14.51 -78.65
C GLU A 3 54.18 13.61 -77.40
N LYS A 4 53.04 12.95 -77.30
CA LYS A 4 52.63 12.08 -76.20
C LYS A 4 52.72 10.64 -76.69
N LYS A 5 53.43 9.78 -75.95
CA LYS A 5 53.25 8.31 -75.73
C LYS A 5 54.62 7.72 -75.36
N ARG A 6 54.76 6.94 -74.30
CA ARG A 6 54.15 5.62 -74.12
C ARG A 6 53.94 5.33 -72.64
N GLY A 7 52.73 4.92 -72.27
CA GLY A 7 52.48 4.25 -71.00
C GLY A 7 53.05 2.83 -71.06
N ALA A 8 54.00 2.54 -70.19
CA ALA A 8 54.42 1.17 -69.91
C ALA A 8 53.31 0.52 -69.06
N ASN A 9 52.75 -0.56 -69.60
CA ASN A 9 51.72 -1.35 -68.96
C ASN A 9 52.44 -2.43 -68.13
N GLU A 10 52.83 -2.09 -66.90
CA GLU A 10 53.35 -3.06 -65.94
C GLU A 10 52.18 -3.62 -65.11
N PRO A 11 51.90 -4.92 -65.14
CA PRO A 11 50.86 -5.49 -64.29
C PRO A 11 51.35 -5.53 -62.84
N GLU A 12 50.68 -4.81 -61.96
CA GLU A 12 50.98 -4.83 -60.52
C GLU A 12 50.91 -6.28 -59.96
N PRO A 13 51.86 -6.69 -59.11
CA PRO A 13 51.86 -8.02 -58.53
C PRO A 13 50.70 -8.16 -57.55
N ARG A 14 49.70 -8.95 -57.94
CA ARG A 14 48.54 -9.27 -57.10
C ARG A 14 49.01 -10.14 -55.94
N PRO A 15 48.69 -9.81 -54.67
CA PRO A 15 49.11 -10.62 -53.54
C PRO A 15 48.45 -12.01 -53.59
N ILE A 16 49.26 -13.06 -53.62
CA ILE A 16 48.81 -14.44 -53.53
C ILE A 16 48.53 -14.75 -52.07
N ILE A 17 47.25 -14.85 -51.70
CA ILE A 17 46.83 -15.27 -50.36
C ILE A 17 46.79 -16.80 -50.33
N VAL A 18 47.81 -17.43 -49.72
CA VAL A 18 47.81 -18.88 -49.47
C VAL A 18 47.11 -19.15 -48.14
N LYS A 19 45.87 -19.64 -48.18
CA LYS A 19 45.15 -20.13 -46.99
C LYS A 19 45.64 -21.53 -46.65
N LYS A 20 46.60 -21.64 -45.72
CA LYS A 20 47.01 -22.93 -45.16
C LYS A 20 45.95 -23.38 -44.15
N ILE A 21 45.04 -24.26 -44.60
CA ILE A 21 44.09 -24.92 -43.69
C ILE A 21 44.86 -26.02 -42.98
N ILE A 22 45.24 -25.77 -41.74
CA ILE A 22 45.74 -26.80 -40.84
C ILE A 22 44.48 -27.52 -40.35
N VAL A 23 44.18 -28.67 -40.95
CA VAL A 23 43.27 -29.63 -40.32
C VAL A 23 44.10 -30.28 -39.23
N ASP A 24 44.10 -29.69 -38.04
CA ASP A 24 44.57 -30.38 -36.86
C ASP A 24 43.68 -31.60 -36.69
N GLY A 25 44.25 -32.75 -37.06
CA GLY A 25 43.72 -34.07 -36.82
C GLY A 25 43.75 -34.36 -35.32
N HIS A 26 42.85 -33.72 -34.57
CA HIS A 26 42.43 -34.20 -33.27
C HIS A 26 41.01 -34.76 -33.40
N GLY A 27 40.96 -36.07 -33.66
CA GLY A 27 39.88 -37.00 -33.33
C GLY A 27 38.45 -36.56 -33.67
N GLY A 28 37.85 -37.18 -34.69
CA GLY A 28 36.50 -36.85 -35.15
C GLY A 28 35.43 -36.79 -34.05
N HIS A 29 34.85 -35.60 -33.86
CA HIS A 29 33.73 -35.35 -32.96
C HIS A 29 32.40 -35.06 -33.70
N HIS A 30 32.28 -35.43 -34.97
CA HIS A 30 31.03 -35.26 -35.73
C HIS A 30 30.06 -36.46 -35.67
N GLY A 31 30.41 -37.53 -34.94
CA GLY A 31 29.51 -38.66 -34.66
C GLY A 31 28.95 -38.69 -33.23
N GLY A 32 29.34 -37.73 -32.38
CA GLY A 32 29.00 -37.70 -30.95
C GLY A 32 27.94 -36.68 -30.55
N ALA A 33 27.68 -35.65 -31.38
CA ALA A 33 26.76 -34.56 -31.02
C ALA A 33 25.32 -35.05 -30.75
N TRP A 34 24.83 -36.01 -31.54
CA TRP A 34 23.52 -36.63 -31.31
C TRP A 34 23.50 -37.51 -30.05
N LYS A 35 24.64 -38.12 -29.69
CA LYS A 35 24.79 -38.88 -28.44
C LYS A 35 24.82 -37.95 -27.23
N VAL A 36 25.37 -36.73 -27.37
CA VAL A 36 25.34 -35.71 -26.32
C VAL A 36 23.91 -35.20 -26.11
N ALA A 37 23.17 -34.91 -27.19
CA ALA A 37 21.76 -34.54 -27.08
C ALA A 37 20.88 -35.67 -26.52
N TYR A 38 21.16 -36.92 -26.89
CA TYR A 38 20.48 -38.10 -26.34
C TYR A 38 20.85 -38.32 -24.86
N ALA A 39 22.12 -38.15 -24.49
CA ALA A 39 22.56 -38.25 -23.11
C ALA A 39 21.91 -37.16 -22.24
N ASP A 40 21.86 -35.91 -22.72
CA ASP A 40 21.20 -34.80 -22.03
C ASP A 40 19.70 -35.07 -21.81
N PHE A 41 19.01 -35.58 -22.85
CA PHE A 41 17.62 -36.00 -22.74
C PHE A 41 17.42 -37.12 -21.72
N VAL A 42 18.26 -38.16 -21.73
CA VAL A 42 18.18 -39.28 -20.78
C VAL A 42 18.49 -38.79 -19.36
N THR A 43 19.44 -37.86 -19.17
CA THR A 43 19.72 -37.28 -17.84
C THR A 43 18.60 -36.40 -17.33
N ALA A 44 17.92 -35.63 -18.20
CA ALA A 44 16.75 -34.86 -17.83
C ALA A 44 15.59 -35.78 -17.43
N MET A 45 15.35 -36.87 -18.16
CA MET A 45 14.35 -37.87 -17.80
C MET A 45 14.71 -38.63 -16.50
N MET A 46 15.98 -38.94 -16.29
CA MET A 46 16.46 -39.56 -15.04
C MET A 46 16.26 -38.62 -13.86
N ALA A 47 16.62 -37.34 -13.98
CA ALA A 47 16.41 -36.35 -12.93
C ALA A 47 14.92 -36.14 -12.62
N PHE A 48 14.08 -36.09 -13.65
CA PHE A 48 12.62 -36.03 -13.48
C PHE A 48 12.07 -37.28 -12.79
N PHE A 49 12.56 -38.47 -13.16
CA PHE A 49 12.17 -39.73 -12.53
C PHE A 49 12.60 -39.79 -11.06
N LEU A 50 13.84 -39.40 -10.74
CA LEU A 50 14.32 -39.34 -9.35
C LEU A 50 13.51 -38.35 -8.52
N LEU A 51 13.12 -37.22 -9.10
CA LEU A 51 12.26 -36.23 -8.44
C LEU A 51 10.86 -36.79 -8.19
N MET A 52 10.24 -37.44 -9.19
CA MET A 52 8.94 -38.06 -9.04
C MET A 52 8.98 -39.26 -8.07
N TRP A 53 10.09 -40.00 -8.03
CA TRP A 53 10.32 -41.09 -7.10
C TRP A 53 10.47 -40.58 -5.65
N LEU A 54 11.22 -39.49 -5.45
CA LEU A 54 11.31 -38.81 -4.14
C LEU A 54 9.96 -38.26 -3.69
N LEU A 55 9.17 -37.70 -4.61
CA LEU A 55 7.79 -37.32 -4.32
C LEU A 55 6.98 -38.56 -3.95
N GLY A 56 7.03 -39.65 -4.72
CA GLY A 56 6.30 -40.89 -4.43
C GLY A 56 6.63 -41.52 -3.06
N ALA A 57 7.91 -41.54 -2.68
CA ALA A 57 8.40 -42.11 -1.41
C ALA A 57 8.23 -41.17 -0.20
N THR A 58 7.97 -39.88 -0.40
CA THR A 58 7.74 -38.94 0.69
C THR A 58 6.28 -39.00 1.17
N THR A 59 6.10 -38.98 2.48
CA THR A 59 4.78 -38.87 3.09
C THR A 59 4.17 -37.50 2.80
N GLU A 60 2.84 -37.39 2.80
CA GLU A 60 2.14 -36.14 2.55
C GLU A 60 2.61 -35.01 3.48
N LYS A 61 2.97 -35.37 4.72
CA LYS A 61 3.54 -34.45 5.72
C LYS A 61 4.94 -33.91 5.33
N GLN A 62 5.80 -34.74 4.75
CA GLN A 62 7.14 -34.33 4.30
C GLN A 62 7.09 -33.49 3.03
N ARG A 63 6.19 -33.82 2.08
CA ARG A 63 5.96 -33.00 0.87
C ARG A 63 5.51 -31.58 1.24
N LYS A 64 4.63 -31.48 2.25
CA LYS A 64 4.16 -30.19 2.76
C LYS A 64 5.28 -29.37 3.41
N GLY A 65 6.11 -29.99 4.24
CA GLY A 65 7.26 -29.30 4.86
C GLY A 65 8.28 -28.78 3.84
N LEU A 66 8.51 -29.51 2.75
CA LEU A 66 9.39 -29.05 1.68
C LEU A 66 8.77 -27.90 0.87
N ALA A 67 7.46 -27.94 0.61
CA ALA A 67 6.74 -26.84 0.00
C ALA A 67 6.78 -25.57 0.87
N ASP A 68 6.64 -25.71 2.18
CA ASP A 68 6.73 -24.61 3.13
C ASP A 68 8.15 -23.98 3.12
N TYR A 69 9.21 -24.78 2.97
CA TYR A 69 10.60 -24.31 2.90
C TYR A 69 10.92 -23.51 1.62
N PHE A 70 10.29 -23.83 0.49
CA PHE A 70 10.47 -23.10 -0.77
C PHE A 70 9.43 -21.99 -1.00
N THR A 71 8.54 -21.76 -0.03
CA THR A 71 7.55 -20.67 -0.06
C THR A 71 7.79 -19.52 0.94
N PRO A 72 9.03 -19.18 1.38
CA PRO A 72 9.21 -18.09 2.35
C PRO A 72 8.76 -16.74 1.76
N THR A 73 8.92 -16.52 0.44
CA THR A 73 8.42 -15.31 -0.22
C THR A 73 6.90 -15.27 -0.38
N LEU A 74 6.22 -16.41 -0.34
CA LEU A 74 4.76 -16.51 -0.44
C LEU A 74 4.08 -16.28 0.91
N VAL A 75 4.72 -16.67 2.02
CA VAL A 75 4.25 -16.38 3.39
C VAL A 75 4.62 -14.97 3.81
N GLU A 76 5.78 -14.44 3.41
CA GLU A 76 6.13 -13.03 3.64
C GLU A 76 5.27 -12.11 2.76
N LEU A 77 4.95 -12.52 1.52
CA LEU A 77 3.86 -11.86 0.80
C LEU A 77 2.53 -12.06 1.51
N LYS A 78 2.18 -13.19 2.13
CA LYS A 78 0.89 -13.39 2.86
C LYS A 78 0.81 -12.74 4.24
N MET A 79 1.94 -12.40 4.86
CA MET A 79 2.02 -11.66 6.12
C MET A 79 2.14 -10.16 5.85
N ALA A 80 2.82 -9.74 4.79
CA ALA A 80 2.67 -8.39 4.22
C ALA A 80 1.28 -8.22 3.55
N SER A 81 0.70 -9.31 3.04
CA SER A 81 -0.66 -9.48 2.50
C SER A 81 -1.60 -10.12 3.51
N ALA A 82 -1.28 -10.00 4.80
CA ALA A 82 -2.34 -9.96 5.81
C ALA A 82 -3.14 -8.65 5.64
N GLY A 83 -2.63 -7.71 4.82
CA GLY A 83 -3.42 -6.74 4.06
C GLY A 83 -3.26 -6.93 2.54
N SER A 84 -4.31 -7.46 1.88
CA SER A 84 -4.58 -7.38 0.42
C SER A 84 -3.59 -8.13 -0.51
N THR A 85 -3.97 -8.98 -1.47
CA THR A 85 -4.84 -8.71 -2.62
C THR A 85 -4.78 -9.93 -3.56
N GLY A 86 -5.85 -10.33 -4.26
CA GLY A 86 -5.67 -11.08 -5.53
C GLY A 86 -6.65 -12.19 -5.94
N LEU A 87 -7.77 -11.78 -6.54
CA LEU A 87 -8.55 -12.30 -7.67
C LEU A 87 -9.11 -13.74 -7.81
N PHE A 88 -8.82 -14.75 -7.00
CA PHE A 88 -9.68 -15.95 -6.91
C PHE A 88 -9.76 -16.52 -5.48
N GLY A 89 -9.75 -15.62 -4.48
CA GLY A 89 -9.84 -15.94 -3.05
C GLY A 89 -11.22 -16.42 -2.59
N GLY A 90 -11.68 -17.53 -3.15
CA GLY A 90 -12.75 -18.33 -2.57
C GLY A 90 -12.20 -19.16 -1.42
N ASP A 91 -12.26 -18.63 -0.20
CA ASP A 91 -12.22 -19.49 0.97
C ASP A 91 -13.66 -20.00 1.19
N SER A 92 -13.88 -21.26 0.79
CA SER A 92 -15.15 -21.96 1.00
C SER A 92 -15.45 -22.07 2.49
N MET A 93 -16.73 -22.05 2.86
CA MET A 93 -17.25 -22.15 4.24
C MET A 93 -16.97 -23.51 4.95
N VAL A 94 -15.95 -24.27 4.51
CA VAL A 94 -15.59 -25.61 5.00
C VAL A 94 -14.09 -25.77 5.27
N SER A 95 -13.27 -24.72 5.23
CA SER A 95 -11.85 -24.83 5.58
C SER A 95 -11.68 -25.12 7.08
N LYS A 96 -11.45 -26.40 7.37
CA LYS A 96 -11.05 -26.92 8.69
C LYS A 96 -9.75 -26.24 9.11
N GLU A 97 -9.81 -25.49 10.19
CA GLU A 97 -8.67 -24.86 10.86
C GLU A 97 -7.56 -25.90 11.06
N ASN A 98 -6.45 -25.70 10.36
CA ASN A 98 -5.24 -26.49 10.52
C ASN A 98 -4.14 -25.56 11.00
N TYR A 99 -4.20 -25.20 12.28
CA TYR A 99 -3.05 -24.72 13.03
C TYR A 99 -2.18 -25.95 13.38
N PRO A 100 -0.95 -26.08 12.84
CA PRO A 100 -0.02 -27.07 13.35
C PRO A 100 0.61 -26.52 14.63
N THR A 101 0.03 -26.83 15.78
CA THR A 101 0.78 -26.84 17.04
C THR A 101 1.49 -28.19 17.14
N THR A 102 2.81 -28.21 16.94
CA THR A 102 3.82 -29.16 17.46
C THR A 102 5.13 -28.74 16.80
N GLY A 103 6.00 -27.94 17.42
CA GLY A 103 6.87 -28.35 18.53
C GLY A 103 8.33 -28.27 18.04
N GLY A 104 9.04 -27.21 18.42
CA GLY A 104 10.45 -26.98 18.09
C GLY A 104 10.94 -25.70 18.74
N GLN A 105 11.84 -25.84 19.72
CA GLN A 105 12.22 -24.82 20.71
C GLN A 105 12.90 -23.58 20.12
N GLY A 106 12.52 -22.42 20.66
CA GLY A 106 13.21 -21.14 20.51
C GLY A 106 12.57 -20.12 21.46
N ASN A 107 13.18 -19.93 22.64
CA ASN A 107 12.66 -19.12 23.73
C ASN A 107 12.59 -17.63 23.37
N LEU A 108 11.39 -17.13 23.08
CA LEU A 108 10.97 -15.77 23.40
C LEU A 108 9.55 -15.88 23.97
N ALA A 109 9.45 -15.98 25.29
CA ALA A 109 8.17 -16.01 25.99
C ALA A 109 7.50 -14.62 25.93
N ILE A 110 6.81 -14.34 24.82
CA ILE A 110 5.61 -13.51 24.88
C ILE A 110 4.53 -14.45 25.43
N THR A 111 4.28 -14.35 26.74
CA THR A 111 3.17 -15.03 27.42
C THR A 111 1.88 -14.40 26.92
N ILE A 112 1.33 -14.95 25.83
CA ILE A 112 -0.04 -14.69 25.39
C ILE A 112 -0.93 -15.49 26.34
N PRO A 113 -1.79 -14.86 27.17
CA PRO A 113 -2.73 -15.59 28.02
C PRO A 113 -3.60 -16.48 27.12
N ARG A 114 -3.58 -17.79 27.38
CA ARG A 114 -4.20 -18.82 26.57
C ARG A 114 -5.71 -18.96 26.81
N ASP A 115 -6.37 -17.87 27.21
CA ASP A 115 -7.81 -17.78 27.51
C ASP A 115 -8.51 -16.63 26.76
N ALA A 116 -7.85 -16.01 25.77
CA ALA A 116 -8.55 -15.18 24.80
C ALA A 116 -9.35 -16.08 23.84
N SER A 117 -10.48 -16.59 24.33
CA SER A 117 -11.63 -16.93 23.51
C SER A 117 -11.90 -15.72 22.62
N GLY A 118 -11.44 -15.76 21.37
CA GLY A 118 -11.77 -14.75 20.37
C GLY A 118 -13.27 -14.55 20.38
N THR A 119 -13.70 -13.35 20.78
CA THR A 119 -15.12 -13.02 20.79
C THR A 119 -15.64 -13.32 19.39
N LYS A 120 -16.65 -14.18 19.29
CA LYS A 120 -17.26 -14.49 18.01
C LYS A 120 -17.66 -13.16 17.38
N ASP A 121 -17.04 -12.87 16.26
CA ASP A 121 -17.11 -11.65 15.45
C ASP A 121 -18.51 -11.45 14.80
N GLN A 122 -19.57 -11.73 15.55
CA GLN A 122 -20.96 -11.55 15.17
C GLN A 122 -21.34 -10.07 15.22
N GLY A 123 -20.72 -9.29 16.11
CA GLY A 123 -20.88 -7.84 16.19
C GLY A 123 -20.46 -7.12 14.91
N GLY A 124 -19.30 -7.47 14.32
CA GLY A 124 -18.84 -6.90 13.06
C GLY A 124 -19.75 -7.22 11.86
N LYS A 125 -20.32 -8.42 11.81
CA LYS A 125 -21.24 -8.82 10.72
C LYS A 125 -22.61 -8.14 10.82
N ALA A 126 -23.17 -8.03 12.03
CA ALA A 126 -24.45 -7.36 12.26
C ALA A 126 -24.35 -5.85 11.99
N THR A 127 -23.29 -5.19 12.47
CA THR A 127 -23.06 -3.76 12.23
C THR A 127 -22.89 -3.46 10.73
N ARG A 128 -22.15 -4.30 9.99
CA ARG A 128 -22.04 -4.16 8.52
C ARG A 128 -23.34 -4.42 7.77
N ALA A 129 -24.24 -5.26 8.30
CA ALA A 129 -25.56 -5.45 7.69
C ALA A 129 -26.44 -4.20 7.89
N ALA A 130 -26.41 -3.62 9.09
CA ALA A 130 -27.09 -2.36 9.39
C ALA A 130 -26.55 -1.20 8.53
N ASP A 131 -25.23 -1.08 8.41
CA ASP A 131 -24.60 -0.08 7.55
C ASP A 131 -24.97 -0.25 6.08
N ARG A 132 -25.03 -1.49 5.58
CA ARG A 132 -25.50 -1.75 4.21
C ARG A 132 -26.92 -1.23 3.97
N ALA A 133 -27.83 -1.47 4.91
CA ALA A 133 -29.20 -0.95 4.80
C ALA A 133 -29.22 0.59 4.80
N LYS A 134 -28.40 1.22 5.65
CA LYS A 134 -28.25 2.69 5.68
C LYS A 134 -27.62 3.22 4.38
N PHE A 135 -26.60 2.56 3.84
CA PHE A 135 -25.97 2.94 2.57
C PHE A 135 -26.96 2.90 1.40
N GLU A 136 -27.85 1.91 1.37
CA GLU A 136 -28.94 1.87 0.38
C GLU A 136 -29.95 3.01 0.57
N GLN A 137 -30.23 3.41 1.82
CA GLN A 137 -31.06 4.58 2.09
C GLN A 137 -30.38 5.87 1.62
N ILE A 138 -29.08 6.05 1.90
CA ILE A 138 -28.25 7.17 1.45
C ILE A 138 -28.25 7.28 -0.08
N LYS A 139 -28.07 6.15 -0.77
CA LYS A 139 -28.13 6.10 -2.23
C LYS A 139 -29.48 6.61 -2.74
N LYS A 140 -30.59 6.05 -2.24
CA LYS A 140 -31.95 6.45 -2.65
C LYS A 140 -32.25 7.91 -2.33
N GLU A 141 -31.81 8.40 -1.17
CA GLU A 141 -32.01 9.78 -0.76
C GLU A 141 -31.23 10.74 -1.67
N LEU A 142 -29.98 10.42 -1.98
CA LEU A 142 -29.17 11.23 -2.89
C LEU A 142 -29.78 11.26 -4.30
N GLU A 143 -30.20 10.10 -4.84
CA GLU A 143 -30.91 10.02 -6.12
C GLU A 143 -32.19 10.87 -6.12
N ALA A 144 -32.99 10.81 -5.05
CA ALA A 144 -34.21 11.60 -4.91
C ALA A 144 -33.95 13.11 -4.79
N ARG A 145 -32.91 13.53 -4.05
CA ARG A 145 -32.52 14.95 -3.92
C ARG A 145 -32.03 15.52 -5.26
N MET A 146 -31.24 14.74 -6.00
CA MET A 146 -30.77 15.13 -7.33
C MET A 146 -31.93 15.29 -8.32
N ALA A 147 -32.89 14.36 -8.31
CA ALA A 147 -34.05 14.42 -9.20
C ALA A 147 -34.92 15.67 -8.98
N LYS A 148 -34.98 16.18 -7.74
CA LYS A 148 -35.76 17.38 -7.39
C LYS A 148 -35.09 18.70 -7.82
N LYS A 149 -33.76 18.75 -7.94
CA LYS A 149 -33.02 19.96 -8.30
C LYS A 149 -32.71 19.97 -9.79
N ALA A 150 -33.39 20.85 -10.54
CA ALA A 150 -33.28 20.93 -12.01
C ALA A 150 -31.82 21.04 -12.54
N GLY A 151 -30.93 21.74 -11.82
CA GLY A 151 -29.51 21.88 -12.19
C GLY A 151 -28.63 20.66 -11.92
N ILE A 152 -29.08 19.72 -11.09
CA ILE A 152 -28.31 18.54 -10.66
C ILE A 152 -28.91 17.25 -11.25
N ALA A 153 -30.20 17.27 -11.61
CA ALA A 153 -30.88 16.12 -12.19
C ALA A 153 -30.16 15.52 -13.41
N ARG A 154 -29.53 16.36 -14.24
CA ARG A 154 -28.74 15.92 -15.41
C ARG A 154 -27.44 15.22 -15.03
N LEU A 155 -26.91 15.48 -13.84
CA LEU A 155 -25.66 14.92 -13.32
C LEU A 155 -25.84 13.53 -12.71
N HIS A 156 -27.06 12.99 -12.69
CA HIS A 156 -27.33 11.65 -12.18
C HIS A 156 -26.46 10.58 -12.86
N LYS A 157 -26.18 10.73 -14.16
CA LYS A 157 -25.32 9.80 -14.92
C LYS A 157 -23.85 9.84 -14.49
N ASN A 158 -23.40 10.98 -13.95
CA ASN A 158 -22.05 11.24 -13.47
C ASN A 158 -21.80 10.65 -12.08
N ILE A 159 -22.81 10.09 -11.43
CA ILE A 159 -22.65 9.43 -10.13
C ILE A 159 -22.75 7.92 -10.29
N ARG A 160 -21.78 7.21 -9.73
CA ARG A 160 -21.82 5.75 -9.61
C ARG A 160 -21.64 5.33 -8.17
N PHE A 161 -22.50 4.44 -7.72
CA PHE A 161 -22.41 3.83 -6.41
C PHE A 161 -21.83 2.43 -6.55
N SER A 162 -20.82 2.12 -5.76
CA SER A 162 -20.26 0.77 -5.68
C SER A 162 -19.98 0.39 -4.23
N MET A 163 -20.35 -0.82 -3.85
CA MET A 163 -19.99 -1.36 -2.55
C MET A 163 -18.54 -1.87 -2.61
N THR A 164 -17.72 -1.43 -1.67
CA THR A 164 -16.29 -1.78 -1.58
C THR A 164 -16.00 -2.46 -0.24
N ARG A 165 -14.76 -2.91 -0.05
CA ARG A 165 -14.33 -3.51 1.21
C ARG A 165 -14.30 -2.48 2.33
N GLU A 166 -14.07 -1.21 1.99
CA GLU A 166 -13.97 -0.08 2.89
C GLU A 166 -15.35 0.48 3.25
N GLY A 167 -16.33 0.40 2.34
CA GLY A 167 -17.71 0.85 2.55
C GLY A 167 -18.43 1.22 1.24
N LEU A 168 -19.35 2.18 1.28
CA LEU A 168 -20.02 2.69 0.08
C LEU A 168 -19.13 3.70 -0.64
N ARG A 169 -18.68 3.39 -1.85
CA ARG A 169 -17.98 4.33 -2.73
C ARG A 169 -18.96 5.05 -3.63
N ILE A 170 -18.89 6.38 -3.60
CA ILE A 170 -19.63 7.30 -4.46
C ILE A 170 -18.63 7.93 -5.42
N ASP A 171 -18.65 7.48 -6.68
CA ASP A 171 -17.78 7.96 -7.74
C ASP A 171 -18.48 9.12 -8.48
N LEU A 172 -17.83 10.28 -8.53
CA LEU A 172 -18.22 11.48 -9.27
C LEU A 172 -17.35 11.55 -10.53
N ILE A 173 -17.94 11.27 -11.68
CA ILE A 173 -17.25 11.01 -12.95
C ILE A 173 -17.37 12.21 -13.88
N ASP A 174 -16.25 12.68 -14.41
CA ASP A 174 -16.25 13.69 -15.48
C ASP A 174 -16.75 13.07 -16.80
N GLU A 175 -17.55 13.85 -17.53
CA GLU A 175 -17.99 13.53 -18.90
C GLU A 175 -17.80 14.76 -19.80
N SER A 176 -18.15 14.63 -21.08
CA SER A 176 -18.02 15.72 -22.06
C SER A 176 -18.85 16.97 -21.72
N ASP A 177 -19.97 16.82 -21.02
CA ASP A 177 -20.89 17.90 -20.64
C ASP A 177 -20.76 18.34 -19.17
N PHE A 178 -19.94 17.65 -18.38
CA PHE A 178 -19.71 17.97 -16.97
C PHE A 178 -18.27 17.68 -16.57
N ALA A 179 -17.60 18.70 -16.02
CA ALA A 179 -16.29 18.55 -15.39
C ALA A 179 -16.38 18.95 -13.91
N MET A 180 -15.71 18.20 -13.05
CA MET A 180 -15.61 18.55 -11.64
C MET A 180 -14.70 19.76 -11.42
N PHE A 181 -13.61 19.83 -12.17
CA PHE A 181 -12.57 20.84 -12.00
C PHE A 181 -12.28 21.56 -13.31
N ALA A 182 -11.81 22.81 -13.21
CA ALA A 182 -11.25 23.49 -14.37
C ALA A 182 -9.99 22.74 -14.87
N MET A 183 -9.80 22.71 -16.19
CA MET A 183 -8.74 21.92 -16.83
C MET A 183 -7.36 22.17 -16.21
N GLY A 184 -6.65 21.09 -15.89
CA GLY A 184 -5.31 21.13 -15.29
C GLY A 184 -5.24 21.70 -13.87
N THR A 185 -6.36 22.04 -13.24
CA THR A 185 -6.41 22.63 -11.89
C THR A 185 -7.17 21.76 -10.89
N ASP A 186 -7.11 22.17 -9.62
CA ASP A 186 -7.85 21.66 -8.46
C ASP A 186 -9.07 22.53 -8.10
N ARG A 187 -9.42 23.51 -8.94
CA ARG A 187 -10.56 24.42 -8.70
C ARG A 187 -11.87 23.78 -9.13
N LEU A 188 -12.73 23.48 -8.17
CA LEU A 188 -14.08 22.95 -8.41
C LEU A 188 -14.95 23.95 -9.19
N LEU A 189 -15.62 23.49 -10.23
CA LEU A 189 -16.59 24.27 -10.98
C LEU A 189 -17.90 24.46 -10.17
N PRO A 190 -18.70 25.52 -10.42
CA PRO A 190 -19.91 25.79 -9.63
C PRO A 190 -20.91 24.63 -9.59
N GLN A 191 -21.10 23.93 -10.71
CA GLN A 191 -21.98 22.75 -10.77
C GLN A 191 -21.43 21.60 -9.92
N ALA A 192 -20.12 21.41 -9.91
CA ALA A 192 -19.46 20.39 -9.09
C ALA A 192 -19.54 20.73 -7.59
N GLN A 193 -19.41 22.00 -7.23
CA GLN A 193 -19.62 22.46 -5.85
C GLN A 193 -21.04 22.17 -5.37
N ALA A 194 -22.05 22.43 -6.21
CA ALA A 194 -23.44 22.12 -5.91
C ALA A 194 -23.64 20.60 -5.73
N LEU A 195 -23.02 19.79 -6.59
CA LEU A 195 -23.09 18.33 -6.48
C LEU A 195 -22.44 17.82 -5.19
N VAL A 196 -21.23 18.29 -4.86
CA VAL A 196 -20.53 17.94 -3.61
C VAL A 196 -21.33 18.38 -2.39
N SER A 197 -22.05 19.50 -2.46
CA SER A 197 -22.97 19.95 -1.39
C SER A 197 -24.13 18.98 -1.15
N GLU A 198 -24.75 18.46 -2.22
CA GLU A 198 -25.80 17.42 -2.08
C GLU A 198 -25.26 16.14 -1.44
N VAL A 199 -24.09 15.69 -1.91
CA VAL A 199 -23.41 14.51 -1.37
C VAL A 199 -23.10 14.71 0.12
N ALA A 200 -22.55 15.87 0.50
CA ALA A 200 -22.30 16.21 1.90
C ALA A 200 -23.59 16.21 2.74
N GLY A 201 -24.67 16.79 2.21
CA GLY A 201 -25.96 16.88 2.91
C GLY A 201 -26.57 15.53 3.26
N VAL A 202 -26.33 14.50 2.44
CA VAL A 202 -26.80 13.13 2.71
C VAL A 202 -25.82 12.39 3.64
N ILE A 203 -24.51 12.48 3.37
CA ILE A 203 -23.45 11.82 4.16
C ILE A 203 -23.39 12.33 5.62
N LYS A 204 -23.80 13.57 5.87
CA LYS A 204 -23.82 14.18 7.20
C LYS A 204 -24.70 13.42 8.21
N THR A 205 -25.70 12.67 7.73
CA THR A 205 -26.63 11.92 8.58
C THR A 205 -26.01 10.68 9.23
N MET A 206 -24.84 10.25 8.75
CA MET A 206 -24.12 9.07 9.26
C MET A 206 -22.80 9.49 9.91
N PRO A 207 -22.39 8.92 11.06
CA PRO A 207 -21.14 9.26 11.73
C PRO A 207 -19.89 8.60 11.11
N ASN A 208 -20.09 7.77 10.09
CA ASN A 208 -19.06 6.92 9.49
C ASN A 208 -17.83 7.70 8.98
N PRO A 209 -16.62 7.10 9.01
CA PRO A 209 -15.42 7.74 8.49
C PRO A 209 -15.50 7.92 6.97
N LEU A 210 -14.80 8.92 6.46
CA LEU A 210 -14.75 9.29 5.05
C LEU A 210 -13.34 9.16 4.49
N ILE A 211 -13.24 8.61 3.29
CA ILE A 211 -12.01 8.60 2.51
C ILE A 211 -12.31 9.32 1.19
N VAL A 212 -11.45 10.26 0.81
CA VAL A 212 -11.59 10.99 -0.46
C VAL A 212 -10.43 10.60 -1.36
N ARG A 213 -10.73 10.03 -2.52
CA ARG A 213 -9.74 9.57 -3.49
C ARG A 213 -9.90 10.32 -4.81
N GLY A 214 -8.80 10.81 -5.36
CA GLY A 214 -8.74 11.49 -6.65
C GLY A 214 -8.10 10.63 -7.74
N HIS A 215 -8.70 10.64 -8.92
CA HIS A 215 -8.21 10.00 -10.12
C HIS A 215 -8.04 11.02 -11.25
N THR A 216 -7.02 10.80 -12.08
CA THR A 216 -6.81 11.54 -13.33
C THR A 216 -6.83 10.60 -14.51
N ASP A 217 -6.93 11.16 -15.71
CA ASP A 217 -6.64 10.44 -16.93
C ASP A 217 -5.13 10.28 -17.12
N GLY A 218 -4.76 9.46 -18.10
CA GLY A 218 -3.38 9.23 -18.52
C GLY A 218 -2.81 10.33 -19.42
N LEU A 219 -3.50 11.47 -19.58
CA LEU A 219 -2.98 12.56 -20.40
C LEU A 219 -1.68 13.09 -19.78
N PRO A 220 -0.57 13.11 -20.54
CA PRO A 220 0.69 13.63 -20.03
C PRO A 220 0.60 15.15 -19.86
N TYR A 221 1.17 15.64 -18.77
CA TYR A 221 1.38 17.07 -18.57
C TYR A 221 2.46 17.59 -19.53
N SER A 222 2.31 18.83 -19.98
CA SER A 222 3.33 19.51 -20.77
C SER A 222 4.67 19.53 -20.03
N ALA A 223 5.75 19.23 -20.75
CA ALA A 223 7.10 19.22 -20.20
C ALA A 223 7.44 20.58 -19.56
N GLY A 224 8.04 20.56 -18.36
CA GLY A 224 8.45 21.75 -17.63
C GLY A 224 7.45 22.30 -16.62
N GLN A 225 6.26 21.70 -16.47
CA GLN A 225 5.39 22.02 -15.34
C GLN A 225 5.81 21.26 -14.08
N THR A 226 5.71 21.93 -12.93
CA THR A 226 5.91 21.32 -11.60
C THR A 226 4.76 20.38 -11.20
N MET A 227 3.64 20.44 -11.92
CA MET A 227 2.45 19.63 -11.66
C MET A 227 2.47 18.36 -12.53
N ASN A 228 2.17 17.23 -11.90
CA ASN A 228 1.96 15.94 -12.58
C ASN A 228 0.64 15.31 -12.11
N ASN A 229 0.26 14.17 -12.72
CA ASN A 229 -0.99 13.47 -12.39
C ASN A 229 -1.10 13.04 -10.91
N TRP A 230 0.02 12.73 -10.25
CA TRP A 230 0.06 12.41 -8.82
C TRP A 230 -0.27 13.61 -7.94
N MET A 231 0.35 14.75 -8.22
CA MET A 231 0.09 15.99 -7.50
C MET A 231 -1.32 16.51 -7.79
N LEU A 232 -1.78 16.43 -9.05
CA LEU A 232 -3.12 16.86 -9.43
C LEU A 232 -4.20 16.02 -8.75
N SER A 233 -4.09 14.68 -8.79
CA SER A 233 -5.07 13.80 -8.14
C SER A 233 -5.16 14.05 -6.63
N SER A 234 -4.01 14.22 -5.97
CA SER A 234 -3.95 14.54 -4.54
C SER A 234 -4.55 15.92 -4.23
N ALA A 235 -4.22 16.94 -5.02
CA ALA A 235 -4.76 18.29 -4.86
C ALA A 235 -6.29 18.34 -5.06
N ARG A 236 -6.81 17.61 -6.05
CA ARG A 236 -8.26 17.48 -6.30
C ARG A 236 -8.98 16.73 -5.19
N ALA A 237 -8.35 15.70 -4.61
CA ALA A 237 -8.85 15.02 -3.42
C ALA A 237 -8.96 15.98 -2.24
N GLU A 238 -7.93 16.78 -1.99
CA GLU A 238 -7.96 17.78 -0.92
C GLU A 238 -8.99 18.89 -1.17
N ALA A 239 -9.10 19.39 -2.40
CA ALA A 239 -10.12 20.38 -2.77
C ALA A 239 -11.55 19.85 -2.55
N THR A 240 -11.78 18.57 -2.88
CA THR A 240 -13.07 17.91 -2.63
C THR A 240 -13.32 17.72 -1.13
N ARG A 241 -12.31 17.30 -0.37
CA ARG A 241 -12.38 17.20 1.10
C ARG A 241 -12.72 18.55 1.73
N LYS A 242 -12.06 19.63 1.31
CA LYS A 242 -12.33 21.00 1.76
C LYS A 242 -13.76 21.42 1.44
N ALA A 243 -14.26 21.11 0.24
CA ALA A 243 -15.64 21.39 -0.14
C ALA A 243 -16.67 20.60 0.69
N LEU A 244 -16.40 19.32 0.99
CA LEU A 244 -17.23 18.53 1.91
C LEU A 244 -17.22 19.15 3.33
N ALA A 245 -16.05 19.55 3.83
CA ALA A 245 -15.90 20.18 5.14
C ALA A 245 -16.66 21.51 5.24
N SER A 246 -16.59 22.36 4.21
CA SER A 246 -17.35 23.62 4.17
C SER A 246 -18.87 23.41 4.15
N ASN A 247 -19.33 22.23 3.75
CA ASN A 247 -20.75 21.83 3.80
C ASN A 247 -21.13 21.16 5.14
N GLY A 248 -20.29 21.28 6.17
CA GLY A 248 -20.61 20.88 7.54
C GLY A 248 -20.28 19.43 7.89
N ILE A 249 -19.39 18.80 7.14
CA ILE A 249 -18.73 17.54 7.53
C ILE A 249 -17.56 17.87 8.45
N GLY A 250 -17.53 17.29 9.65
CA GLY A 250 -16.44 17.49 10.61
C GLY A 250 -15.09 16.98 10.09
N ASN A 251 -14.00 17.69 10.41
CA ASN A 251 -12.66 17.31 9.96
C ASN A 251 -12.22 15.95 10.53
N ASP A 252 -12.69 15.61 11.73
CA ASP A 252 -12.51 14.34 12.44
C ASP A 252 -13.05 13.12 11.68
N ARG A 253 -14.05 13.34 10.79
CA ARG A 253 -14.61 12.27 9.99
C ARG A 253 -13.73 11.84 8.83
N PHE A 254 -12.78 12.66 8.38
CA PHE A 254 -11.91 12.29 7.26
C PHE A 254 -10.78 11.40 7.74
N ALA A 255 -10.83 10.12 7.39
CA ALA A 255 -9.80 9.15 7.76
C ALA A 255 -8.49 9.37 6.97
N ARG A 256 -8.58 9.69 5.67
CA ARG A 256 -7.44 10.03 4.80
C ARG A 256 -7.88 10.57 3.43
N ILE A 257 -6.92 11.15 2.73
CA ILE A 257 -7.00 11.57 1.32
C ILE A 257 -6.02 10.74 0.48
N GLU A 258 -6.43 10.37 -0.73
CA GLU A 258 -5.65 9.51 -1.62
C GLU A 258 -5.60 10.13 -3.02
N GLY A 259 -4.42 10.27 -3.62
CA GLY A 259 -4.24 10.61 -5.03
C GLY A 259 -3.62 9.43 -5.76
N VAL A 260 -4.33 8.85 -6.73
CA VAL A 260 -3.88 7.63 -7.43
C VAL A 260 -3.55 7.86 -8.90
N ALA A 261 -3.47 9.12 -9.33
CA ALA A 261 -3.17 9.49 -10.72
C ALA A 261 -4.04 8.69 -11.72
N ASP A 262 -3.39 8.12 -12.74
CA ASP A 262 -3.94 7.32 -13.84
C ASP A 262 -3.85 5.80 -13.59
N ARG A 263 -3.49 5.36 -12.37
CA ARG A 263 -3.21 3.94 -12.06
C ARG A 263 -4.45 3.06 -11.94
N GLU A 264 -5.62 3.67 -11.72
CA GLU A 264 -6.89 2.98 -11.60
C GLU A 264 -7.91 3.53 -12.62
N PRO A 265 -7.73 3.29 -13.94
CA PRO A 265 -8.64 3.80 -14.96
C PRO A 265 -10.03 3.19 -14.82
N PHE A 266 -11.07 4.00 -15.01
CA PHE A 266 -12.45 3.55 -15.06
C PHE A 266 -12.70 2.80 -16.38
N ALA A 267 -12.28 3.42 -17.49
CA ALA A 267 -12.29 2.82 -18.80
C ALA A 267 -10.94 2.14 -19.07
N LYS A 268 -10.82 0.85 -18.70
CA LYS A 268 -9.55 0.10 -18.82
C LYS A 268 -8.95 0.04 -20.23
N GLY A 269 -9.77 0.24 -21.28
CA GLY A 269 -9.34 0.20 -22.67
C GLY A 269 -8.82 1.53 -23.22
N ASP A 270 -9.05 2.64 -22.51
CA ASP A 270 -8.63 3.97 -22.94
C ASP A 270 -8.19 4.80 -21.73
N ALA A 271 -6.88 4.98 -21.58
CA ALA A 271 -6.30 5.76 -20.50
C ALA A 271 -6.66 7.25 -20.58
N TYR A 272 -7.00 7.76 -21.77
CA TYR A 272 -7.31 9.17 -22.02
C TYR A 272 -8.80 9.48 -21.90
N ASP A 273 -9.63 8.49 -21.61
CA ASP A 273 -11.07 8.66 -21.45
C ASP A 273 -11.37 9.68 -20.34
N PRO A 274 -12.20 10.71 -20.61
CA PRO A 274 -12.65 11.68 -19.61
C PRO A 274 -13.18 11.06 -18.32
N ARG A 275 -13.81 9.88 -18.40
CA ARG A 275 -14.37 9.17 -17.24
C ARG A 275 -13.31 8.65 -16.27
N ASN A 276 -12.03 8.63 -16.68
CA ASN A 276 -10.92 8.34 -15.79
C ASN A 276 -10.65 9.50 -14.82
N ARG A 277 -11.00 10.74 -15.19
CA ARG A 277 -11.01 11.87 -14.26
C ARG A 277 -12.25 11.77 -13.39
N ARG A 278 -12.06 11.28 -12.16
CA ARG A 278 -13.15 11.09 -11.21
C ARG A 278 -12.70 11.33 -9.78
N MET A 279 -13.66 11.73 -8.95
CA MET A 279 -13.47 11.82 -7.50
C MET A 279 -14.32 10.76 -6.81
N SER A 280 -13.70 9.95 -5.96
CA SER A 280 -14.37 8.93 -5.19
C SER A 280 -14.49 9.38 -3.74
N VAL A 281 -15.71 9.46 -3.23
CA VAL A 281 -15.98 9.66 -1.81
C VAL A 281 -16.45 8.33 -1.23
N ILE A 282 -15.67 7.76 -0.32
CA ILE A 282 -15.97 6.48 0.31
C ILE A 282 -16.50 6.74 1.71
N LEU A 283 -17.74 6.34 1.95
CA LEU A 283 -18.35 6.27 3.27
C LEU A 283 -17.98 4.93 3.89
N GLY A 284 -17.06 4.95 4.85
CA GLY A 284 -16.50 3.76 5.45
C GLY A 284 -17.53 2.98 6.28
N TRP A 285 -17.29 1.70 6.52
CA TRP A 285 -18.04 0.95 7.53
C TRP A 285 -17.95 1.64 8.88
N THR A 286 -19.03 1.56 9.66
CA THR A 286 -18.96 1.88 11.07
C THR A 286 -17.93 0.92 11.66
N GLN A 287 -16.80 1.46 12.12
CA GLN A 287 -15.91 0.67 12.95
C GLN A 287 -16.74 0.32 14.18
N GLY A 288 -17.14 -0.96 14.30
CA GLY A 288 -17.68 -1.47 15.56
C GLY A 288 -16.67 -1.03 16.61
N GLY A 289 -17.14 -0.21 17.56
CA GLY A 289 -16.34 0.78 18.28
C GLY A 289 -14.85 0.52 18.27
N ASN A 290 -14.07 1.50 17.79
CA ASN A 290 -12.71 1.65 18.26
C ASN A 290 -12.79 1.99 19.76
N ASP A 291 -12.99 0.94 20.51
CA ASP A 291 -12.76 0.80 21.93
C ASP A 291 -11.28 0.40 22.13
N SER A 292 -10.44 0.65 21.11
CA SER A 292 -8.98 0.61 21.18
C SER A 292 -8.37 1.69 22.11
N GLY A 293 -9.21 2.33 22.93
CA GLY A 293 -8.81 3.16 24.06
C GLY A 293 -9.66 2.99 25.31
N ASN A 294 -10.61 2.04 25.37
CA ASN A 294 -11.44 1.82 26.56
C ASN A 294 -11.99 0.39 26.76
N ALA A 295 -11.77 -0.55 25.82
CA ALA A 295 -12.22 -1.94 25.94
C ALA A 295 -11.51 -2.72 27.06
N ASP A 296 -10.35 -2.25 27.51
CA ASP A 296 -9.62 -2.87 28.61
C ASP A 296 -10.25 -2.51 29.97
N GLU A 297 -11.17 -1.53 30.04
CA GLU A 297 -11.74 -1.07 31.30
C GLU A 297 -13.07 -1.73 31.68
N GLU A 298 -13.88 -2.24 30.74
CA GLU A 298 -15.20 -2.79 31.08
C GLU A 298 -15.15 -4.19 31.73
N GLY A 299 -14.01 -4.87 31.68
CA GLY A 299 -13.81 -6.20 32.28
C GLY A 299 -12.93 -6.26 33.53
N MET A 300 -12.31 -5.16 33.95
CA MET A 300 -11.39 -5.14 35.10
C MET A 300 -12.14 -4.87 36.42
N ASP A 301 -11.90 -5.72 37.41
CA ASP A 301 -12.26 -5.50 38.80
C ASP A 301 -11.63 -4.20 39.32
N ALA A 302 -12.32 -3.54 40.27
CA ALA A 302 -11.94 -2.22 40.77
C ALA A 302 -10.52 -2.18 41.38
N GLU A 303 -10.04 -3.33 41.86
CA GLU A 303 -8.71 -3.51 42.43
C GLU A 303 -7.62 -3.49 41.34
N THR A 304 -7.84 -4.16 40.22
CA THR A 304 -6.92 -4.11 39.05
C THR A 304 -6.87 -2.71 38.44
N LYS A 305 -8.00 -1.99 38.41
CA LYS A 305 -8.04 -0.57 37.96
C LYS A 305 -7.22 0.35 38.87
N ALA A 306 -7.32 0.15 40.19
CA ALA A 306 -6.54 0.91 41.16
C ALA A 306 -5.03 0.63 41.01
N ALA A 307 -4.66 -0.64 40.83
CA ALA A 307 -3.27 -1.06 40.64
C ALA A 307 -2.63 -0.50 39.35
N ILE A 308 -3.37 -0.47 38.23
CA ILE A 308 -2.89 0.13 36.97
C ILE A 308 -2.72 1.64 37.13
N ARG A 309 -3.68 2.33 37.75
CA ARG A 309 -3.60 3.78 38.00
C ARG A 309 -2.45 4.15 38.93
N GLU A 310 -2.12 3.29 39.88
CA GLU A 310 -0.97 3.47 40.78
C GLU A 310 0.36 3.22 40.07
N ARG A 311 0.44 2.18 39.23
CA ARG A 311 1.61 1.86 38.40
C ARG A 311 1.93 2.98 37.41
N ASP A 312 0.91 3.51 36.74
CA ASP A 312 1.04 4.49 35.67
C ASP A 312 0.96 5.93 36.18
N ASN A 313 0.96 6.13 37.50
CA ASN A 313 1.00 7.45 38.10
C ASN A 313 2.31 8.17 37.71
N PRO A 314 2.22 9.32 37.00
CA PRO A 314 3.39 9.99 36.41
C PRO A 314 4.42 10.42 37.46
N MET A 315 4.00 10.69 38.70
CA MET A 315 4.92 11.06 39.78
C MET A 315 5.79 9.88 40.26
N THR A 316 5.24 8.67 40.24
CA THR A 316 5.94 7.44 40.66
C THR A 316 6.89 6.97 39.57
N VAL A 317 6.45 7.02 38.32
CA VAL A 317 7.28 6.70 37.15
C VAL A 317 8.47 7.66 37.06
N ALA A 318 8.23 8.99 37.17
CA ALA A 318 9.29 10.00 37.13
C ALA A 318 10.33 9.83 38.25
N ARG A 319 9.91 9.50 39.48
CA ARG A 319 10.84 9.21 40.58
C ARG A 319 11.68 7.96 40.34
N THR A 320 11.07 6.93 39.76
CA THR A 320 11.75 5.65 39.48
C THR A 320 12.77 5.82 38.35
N GLU A 321 12.42 6.58 37.31
CA GLU A 321 13.35 6.93 36.23
C GLU A 321 14.48 7.84 36.72
N ALA A 322 14.17 8.87 37.54
CA ALA A 322 15.19 9.73 38.13
C ALA A 322 16.20 8.92 38.98
N LYS A 323 15.74 7.93 39.74
CA LYS A 323 16.60 7.04 40.52
C LYS A 323 17.43 6.07 39.67
N LYS A 324 16.95 5.70 38.47
CA LYS A 324 17.73 4.92 37.49
C LYS A 324 18.81 5.77 36.82
N ILE A 325 18.53 7.05 36.57
CA ILE A 325 19.49 8.00 35.97
C ILE A 325 20.63 8.33 36.96
N ASP A 326 20.37 8.27 38.27
CA ASP A 326 21.35 8.53 39.34
C ASP A 326 22.30 7.33 39.65
N MET A 327 22.17 6.20 38.95
CA MET A 327 23.01 5.01 39.16
C MET A 327 24.30 5.04 38.30
N GLY A 328 25.00 6.17 38.32
CA GLY A 328 26.24 6.37 37.55
C GLY A 328 26.97 7.62 37.99
N GLY A 329 27.64 7.53 39.14
CA GLY A 329 28.36 8.64 39.77
C GLY A 329 29.34 9.34 38.84
N THR A 330 29.00 10.56 38.44
CA THR A 330 29.95 11.59 37.99
C THR A 330 30.06 12.72 39.02
N GLY A 331 29.73 12.44 40.28
CA GLY A 331 30.07 13.32 41.40
C GLY A 331 31.49 13.02 41.87
N LEU A 332 32.32 14.06 42.02
CA LEU A 332 33.62 13.93 42.68
C LEU A 332 33.43 13.29 44.07
N PRO A 333 34.22 12.25 44.43
CA PRO A 333 34.12 11.61 45.73
C PRO A 333 34.44 12.59 46.86
N THR A 334 33.78 12.40 48.00
CA THR A 334 33.98 13.19 49.22
C THR A 334 35.45 13.15 49.65
N GLY A 335 36.12 14.31 49.63
CA GLY A 335 37.52 14.47 50.05
C GLY A 335 38.49 15.01 48.99
N VAL A 336 38.05 15.26 47.76
CA VAL A 336 38.91 15.88 46.72
C VAL A 336 38.81 17.40 46.78
N GLN A 337 39.89 18.07 47.17
CA GLN A 337 40.01 19.53 47.18
C GLN A 337 40.49 20.02 45.81
N LEU A 338 39.72 20.89 45.16
CA LEU A 338 40.11 21.57 43.93
C LEU A 338 41.29 22.50 44.22
N LEU A 339 42.47 22.17 43.71
CA LEU A 339 43.60 23.10 43.66
C LEU A 339 43.36 24.06 42.47
N ASN A 340 43.14 25.34 42.80
CA ASN A 340 42.78 26.49 41.97
C ASN A 340 41.29 26.74 41.65
N PRO A 341 40.54 27.39 42.56
CA PRO A 341 39.36 28.15 42.21
C PRO A 341 39.75 29.64 42.04
N SER A 342 39.98 30.09 40.81
CA SER A 342 39.92 31.51 40.46
C SER A 342 39.24 31.63 39.09
N ALA A 343 38.20 32.42 38.85
CA ALA A 343 37.72 33.59 39.58
C ALA A 343 36.20 33.74 39.45
N ALA A 344 35.64 34.53 40.38
CA ALA A 344 34.23 34.90 40.49
C ALA A 344 33.72 35.62 39.24
N GLY A 345 32.47 35.33 38.89
CA GLY A 345 31.79 35.96 37.76
C GLY A 345 31.50 37.44 37.96
N THR A 346 31.31 38.13 36.84
CA THR A 346 30.55 39.38 36.79
C THR A 346 29.56 39.32 35.64
N SER A 347 28.28 39.35 36.01
CA SER A 347 27.18 39.67 35.12
C SER A 347 27.32 41.11 34.59
N SER A 348 27.12 41.33 33.29
CA SER A 348 26.66 42.62 32.75
C SER A 348 26.01 42.39 31.37
N LYS A 349 24.77 42.84 31.26
CA LYS A 349 23.87 42.93 30.10
C LYS A 349 24.42 43.93 29.02
N PRO A 350 23.66 44.35 27.99
CA PRO A 350 23.43 43.76 26.66
C PRO A 350 24.00 44.63 25.49
N GLY A 351 24.08 44.10 24.27
CA GLY A 351 24.51 44.87 23.08
C GLY A 351 23.63 44.62 21.87
N LYS A 352 22.88 45.64 21.45
CA LYS A 352 22.27 45.76 20.12
C LYS A 352 23.38 46.00 19.08
N HIS A 353 23.26 45.35 17.92
CA HIS A 353 23.46 45.98 16.61
C HIS A 353 22.52 45.33 15.60
#